data_AF-A0A7U9S2U5-F1
#
_entry.id   AF-A0A7U9S2U5-F1
#
_cell.length_a   1.000
_cell.length_b   1.000
_cell.length_c   1.000
_cell.angle_alpha   90.00
_cell.angle_beta   90.00
_cell.angle_gamma   90.00
#
_symmetry.space_group_name_H-M   'P 1'
#
loop_
_entity.id
_entity.type
_entity.pdbx_description
1 polymer ?
#
loop_
_entity_poly.entity_id
_entity_poly.type
_entity_poly.pdbx_seq_one_letter_code
_entity_poly.pdbx_strand_id
1 'polypeptide(L)'
;MEEKIQELYESINFLGFHATYHRDNNYVENSKGVFSQVQEFVQWFMEQQFELEPEVYENLLDILKDCETALKEHDNVLMMDALEQGISGYLEMFLSEEYFREKETAYVGELKGEES
;
A
#
# COMPACT_ATOMS: atom_id res chain seq x y z
N MET A 1 -10.04 3.02 -12.05
CA MET A 1 -8.74 3.18 -11.38
C MET A 1 -8.94 3.48 -9.91
N GLU A 2 -9.83 4.41 -9.55
CA GLU A 2 -10.21 4.66 -8.16
C GLU A 2 -10.48 3.39 -7.34
N GLU A 3 -11.35 2.48 -7.81
CA GLU A 3 -11.60 1.19 -7.14
C GLU A 3 -10.32 0.35 -6.96
N LYS A 4 -9.44 0.31 -7.97
CA LYS A 4 -8.17 -0.43 -7.92
C LYS A 4 -7.17 0.18 -6.93
N ILE A 5 -7.17 1.51 -6.80
CA ILE A 5 -6.36 2.24 -5.82
C ILE A 5 -6.84 1.89 -4.41
N GLN A 6 -8.16 1.90 -4.18
CA GLN A 6 -8.75 1.49 -2.89
C GLN A 6 -8.42 0.03 -2.57
N GLU A 7 -8.61 -0.89 -3.52
CA GLU A 7 -8.29 -2.31 -3.36
C GLU A 7 -6.80 -2.54 -3.03
N LEU A 8 -5.89 -1.85 -3.72
CA LEU A 8 -4.45 -1.97 -3.47
C LEU A 8 -4.08 -1.41 -2.10
N TYR A 9 -4.60 -0.23 -1.75
CA TYR A 9 -4.37 0.38 -0.44
C TYR A 9 -4.85 -0.53 0.70
N GLU A 10 -6.05 -1.12 0.57
CA GLU A 10 -6.59 -2.08 1.54
C GLU A 10 -5.77 -3.36 1.60
N SER A 11 -5.29 -3.85 0.46
CA SER A 11 -4.44 -5.06 0.40
C SER A 11 -3.12 -4.84 1.13
N ILE A 12 -2.47 -3.70 0.93
CA ILE A 12 -1.23 -3.34 1.63
C ILE A 12 -1.47 -3.21 3.14
N ASN A 13 -2.53 -2.51 3.55
CA ASN A 13 -2.88 -2.37 4.97
C ASN A 13 -3.21 -3.72 5.62
N PHE A 14 -3.89 -4.61 4.91
CA PHE A 14 -4.18 -5.96 5.40
C PHE A 14 -2.90 -6.78 5.60
N LEU A 15 -1.92 -6.68 4.69
CA LEU A 15 -0.62 -7.33 4.85
C LEU A 15 0.08 -6.85 6.13
N GLY A 16 0.12 -5.54 6.36
CA GLY A 16 0.74 -4.94 7.54
C GLY A 16 0.06 -5.35 8.85
N PHE A 17 -1.27 -5.30 8.85
CA PHE A 17 -2.08 -5.78 9.97
C PHE A 17 -1.80 -7.26 10.26
N HIS A 18 -1.85 -8.12 9.23
CA HIS A 18 -1.64 -9.55 9.39
C HIS A 18 -0.25 -9.85 9.97
N ALA A 19 0.80 -9.22 9.43
CA ALA A 19 2.16 -9.43 9.90
C ALA A 19 2.37 -8.97 11.35
N THR A 20 1.82 -7.82 11.71
CA THR A 20 1.93 -7.29 13.08
C THR A 20 1.11 -8.11 14.08
N TYR A 21 -0.14 -8.42 13.73
CA TYR A 21 -1.08 -9.11 14.62
C TYR A 21 -0.68 -10.58 14.84
N HIS A 22 -0.28 -11.28 13.77
CA HIS A 22 0.11 -12.69 13.84
C HIS A 22 1.61 -12.90 14.12
N ARG A 23 2.41 -11.83 14.18
CA ARG A 23 3.89 -11.90 14.25
C ARG A 23 4.47 -12.74 13.12
N ASP A 24 3.88 -12.60 11.93
CA ASP A 24 4.25 -13.35 10.75
C ASP A 24 5.47 -12.71 10.07
N ASN A 25 6.57 -13.47 10.03
CA ASN A 25 7.83 -13.03 9.41
C ASN A 25 7.92 -13.43 7.93
N ASN A 26 6.80 -13.66 7.25
CA ASN A 26 6.73 -13.99 5.83
C ASN A 26 6.16 -12.83 4.98
N TYR A 27 6.34 -11.59 5.41
CA TYR A 27 5.80 -10.40 4.73
C TYR A 27 6.19 -10.34 3.25
N VAL A 28 7.46 -10.62 2.92
CA VAL A 28 7.96 -10.68 1.53
C VAL A 28 7.22 -11.73 0.68
N GLU A 29 6.88 -12.88 1.25
CA GLU A 29 6.16 -13.93 0.51
C GLU A 29 4.70 -13.53 0.31
N ASN A 30 4.07 -12.99 1.36
CA ASN A 30 2.68 -12.55 1.32
C ASN A 30 2.48 -11.35 0.38
N SER A 31 3.48 -10.48 0.22
CA SER A 31 3.41 -9.31 -0.64
C SER A 31 3.51 -9.61 -2.14
N LYS A 32 3.94 -10.81 -2.55
CA LYS A 32 4.05 -11.16 -3.97
C LYS A 32 2.74 -11.00 -4.75
N GLY A 33 1.61 -11.18 -4.07
CA GLY A 33 0.28 -11.04 -4.66
C GLY A 33 -0.08 -9.62 -5.09
N VAL A 34 0.53 -8.59 -4.48
CA VAL A 34 0.15 -7.18 -4.74
C VAL A 34 0.99 -6.52 -5.84
N PHE A 35 2.12 -7.11 -6.26
CA PHE A 35 3.03 -6.46 -7.22
C PHE A 35 2.42 -6.17 -8.59
N SER A 36 1.48 -6.99 -9.05
CA SER A 36 0.77 -6.72 -10.32
C SER A 36 -0.07 -5.44 -10.22
N GLN A 37 -0.72 -5.22 -9.08
CA GLN A 37 -1.50 -4.01 -8.80
C GLN A 37 -0.58 -2.81 -8.59
N VAL A 38 0.54 -2.96 -7.88
CA VAL A 38 1.57 -1.90 -7.74
C VAL A 38 2.07 -1.46 -9.11
N GLN A 39 2.43 -2.42 -9.98
CA GLN A 39 2.88 -2.12 -11.33
C GLN A 39 1.81 -1.38 -12.15
N GLU A 40 0.55 -1.83 -12.08
CA GLU A 40 -0.56 -1.18 -12.78
C GLU A 40 -0.76 0.26 -12.28
N PHE A 41 -0.73 0.47 -10.97
CA PHE A 41 -0.85 1.80 -10.36
C PHE A 41 0.29 2.72 -10.79
N VAL A 42 1.54 2.28 -10.68
CA VAL A 42 2.71 3.07 -11.07
C VAL A 42 2.64 3.45 -12.55
N GLN A 43 2.32 2.50 -13.42
CA GLN A 43 2.20 2.79 -14.84
C GLN A 43 1.12 3.85 -15.10
N TRP A 44 -0.06 3.69 -14.50
CA TRP A 44 -1.14 4.66 -14.61
C TRP A 44 -0.73 6.05 -14.08
N PHE A 45 -0.06 6.10 -12.93
CA PHE A 45 0.41 7.34 -12.30
C PHE A 45 1.38 8.11 -13.21
N MET A 46 2.31 7.39 -13.84
CA MET A 46 3.26 7.96 -14.81
C MET A 46 2.56 8.45 -16.08
N GLU A 47 1.49 7.77 -16.52
CA GLU A 47 0.73 8.11 -17.72
C GLU A 47 -0.19 9.32 -17.54
N GLN A 48 -0.52 9.72 -16.30
CA GLN A 48 -1.40 10.86 -16.04
C GLN A 48 -0.83 12.21 -16.52
N GLN A 49 0.39 12.25 -17.10
CA GLN A 49 1.00 13.46 -17.70
C GLN A 49 0.97 14.66 -16.74
N PHE A 50 1.03 14.39 -15.44
CA PHE A 50 1.25 15.44 -14.47
C PHE A 50 2.63 16.05 -14.75
N GLU A 51 2.73 17.37 -14.78
CA GLU A 51 4.02 18.08 -14.69
C GLU A 51 4.54 17.91 -13.25
N LEU A 52 4.87 16.66 -12.87
CA LEU A 52 5.44 16.36 -11.57
C LEU A 52 6.88 16.84 -11.56
N GLU A 53 7.30 17.29 -10.39
CA GLU A 53 8.70 17.59 -10.14
C GLU A 53 9.53 16.30 -10.30
N PRO A 54 10.74 16.38 -10.91
CA PRO A 54 11.65 15.24 -11.10
C PRO A 54 11.83 14.36 -9.85
N GLU A 55 11.85 14.98 -8.67
CA GLU A 55 12.01 14.35 -7.37
C GLU A 55 10.92 13.32 -7.06
N VAL A 56 9.69 13.51 -7.58
CA VAL A 56 8.59 12.56 -7.41
C VAL A 56 8.88 11.27 -8.18
N TYR A 57 9.40 11.40 -9.40
CA TYR A 57 9.78 10.25 -10.22
C TYR A 57 10.97 9.49 -9.63
N GLU A 58 11.97 10.22 -9.13
CA GLU A 58 13.14 9.63 -8.46
C GLU A 58 12.72 8.88 -7.19
N ASN A 59 11.85 9.47 -6.36
CA ASN A 59 11.36 8.84 -5.15
C ASN A 59 10.56 7.55 -5.44
N LEU A 60 9.65 7.58 -6.42
CA LEU A 60 8.89 6.39 -6.80
C LEU A 60 9.79 5.29 -7.35
N LEU A 61 10.81 5.66 -8.13
CA LEU A 61 11.81 4.72 -8.63
C LEU A 61 12.60 4.07 -7.48
N ASP A 62 12.99 4.84 -6.47
CA ASP A 62 13.73 4.32 -5.32
C ASP A 62 12.88 3.37 -4.47
N ILE A 63 11.59 3.69 -4.24
CA ILE A 63 10.64 2.77 -3.57
C ILE A 63 10.53 1.44 -4.32
N LEU A 64 10.50 1.47 -5.66
CA LEU A 64 10.45 0.25 -6.47
C LEU A 64 11.76 -0.56 -6.41
N LYS A 65 12.91 0.11 -6.32
CA LYS A 65 14.20 -0.57 -6.09
C LYS A 65 14.24 -1.19 -4.69
N ASP A 66 13.66 -0.55 -3.69
CA ASP A 66 13.56 -1.10 -2.34
C ASP A 66 12.69 -2.36 -2.33
N CYS A 67 11.55 -2.34 -3.03
CA CYS A 67 10.74 -3.55 -3.26
C CYS A 67 11.56 -4.67 -3.92
N GLU A 68 12.32 -4.37 -4.99
CA GLU A 68 13.16 -5.35 -5.68
C GLU A 68 14.26 -5.91 -4.77
N THR A 69 14.91 -5.04 -4.00
CA THR A 69 15.99 -5.40 -3.07
C THR A 69 15.45 -6.27 -1.94
N ALA A 70 14.32 -5.88 -1.35
CA ALA A 70 13.65 -6.65 -0.31
C ALA A 70 13.20 -8.03 -0.78
N LEU A 71 12.73 -8.15 -2.03
CA LEU A 71 12.44 -9.45 -2.66
C LEU A 71 13.69 -10.34 -2.79
N LYS A 72 14.82 -9.77 -3.23
CA LYS A 72 16.06 -10.52 -3.45
C LYS A 72 16.69 -10.99 -2.15
N GLU A 73 16.71 -10.12 -1.15
CA GLU A 73 17.36 -10.34 0.14
C GLU A 73 16.41 -10.93 1.19
N HIS A 74 15.13 -11.14 0.85
CA HIS A 74 14.07 -11.54 1.77
C HIS A 74 13.96 -10.63 3.01
N ASP A 75 14.11 -9.31 2.80
CA ASP A 75 14.04 -8.31 3.86
C ASP A 75 12.59 -7.87 4.10
N ASN A 76 11.98 -8.41 5.17
CA ASN A 76 10.61 -8.07 5.54
C ASN A 76 10.45 -6.62 5.98
N VAL A 77 11.45 -6.03 6.63
CA VAL A 77 11.34 -4.66 7.15
C VAL A 77 11.39 -3.66 6.00
N LEU A 78 12.31 -3.87 5.06
CA LEU A 78 12.41 -3.05 3.85
C LEU A 78 11.15 -3.18 2.97
N MET A 79 10.62 -4.41 2.82
CA MET A 79 9.36 -4.61 2.08
C MET A 79 8.17 -3.91 2.74
N MET A 80 8.10 -3.96 4.07
CA MET A 80 7.03 -3.31 4.83
C MET A 80 7.10 -1.80 4.68
N ASP A 81 8.29 -1.21 4.81
CA ASP A 81 8.51 0.23 4.61
C ASP A 81 8.16 0.66 3.17
N ALA A 82 8.69 -0.05 2.16
CA ALA A 82 8.46 0.29 0.76
C ALA A 82 6.97 0.21 0.37
N LEU A 83 6.20 -0.73 0.91
CA LEU A 83 4.77 -0.85 0.62
C LEU A 83 3.90 0.08 1.47
N GLU A 84 4.05 0.03 2.81
CA GLU A 84 3.15 0.74 3.73
C GLU A 84 3.47 2.24 3.85
N GLN A 85 4.73 2.63 3.72
CA GLN A 85 5.12 4.05 3.77
C GLN A 85 5.38 4.60 2.38
N GLY A 86 6.01 3.82 1.51
CA GLY A 86 6.27 4.20 0.13
C GLY A 86 5.00 4.20 -0.73
N ILE A 87 4.57 3.04 -1.20
CA ILE A 87 3.46 2.92 -2.17
C ILE A 87 2.14 3.44 -1.60
N SER A 88 1.76 3.09 -0.38
CA SER A 88 0.52 3.58 0.24
C SER A 88 0.46 5.11 0.33
N GLY A 89 1.58 5.79 0.61
CA GLY A 89 1.63 7.25 0.64
C GLY A 89 1.24 7.89 -0.70
N TYR A 90 1.59 7.26 -1.82
CA TYR A 90 1.15 7.69 -3.16
C TYR A 90 -0.32 7.35 -3.43
N LEU A 91 -0.81 6.21 -2.96
CA LEU A 91 -2.22 5.82 -3.12
C LEU A 91 -3.16 6.78 -2.38
N GLU A 92 -2.78 7.19 -1.16
CA GLU A 92 -3.54 8.12 -0.33
C GLU A 92 -3.84 9.46 -1.01
N MET A 93 -2.95 9.93 -1.90
CA MET A 93 -3.16 11.17 -2.66
C MET A 93 -4.42 11.14 -3.53
N PHE A 94 -4.91 9.94 -3.86
CA PHE A 94 -6.07 9.71 -4.71
C PHE A 94 -7.30 9.19 -3.95
N LEU A 95 -7.20 9.05 -2.63
CA LEU A 95 -8.30 8.64 -1.77
C LEU A 95 -8.97 9.88 -1.16
N SER A 96 -10.31 9.90 -1.17
CA SER A 96 -11.07 11.03 -0.64
C SER A 96 -11.14 11.00 0.90
N GLU A 97 -11.34 12.16 1.52
CA GLU A 97 -11.64 12.19 2.97
C GLU A 97 -12.91 11.41 3.33
N GLU A 98 -13.88 11.34 2.40
CA GLU A 98 -15.09 10.55 2.58
C GLU A 98 -14.78 9.07 2.68
N TYR A 99 -13.91 8.53 1.83
CA TYR A 99 -13.41 7.16 1.91
C TYR A 99 -12.85 6.86 3.31
N PHE A 100 -11.98 7.73 3.85
CA PHE A 100 -11.41 7.52 5.18
C PHE A 100 -12.47 7.59 6.30
N ARG A 101 -13.43 8.51 6.21
CA ARG A 101 -14.54 8.62 7.19
C ARG A 101 -15.44 7.38 7.17
N GLU A 102 -15.74 6.83 6.00
CA GLU A 102 -16.54 5.61 5.87
C GLU A 102 -15.83 4.42 6.50
N LYS A 103 -14.52 4.26 6.25
CA LYS A 103 -13.72 3.18 6.84
C LYS A 103 -13.59 3.31 8.35
N GLU A 104 -13.34 4.49 8.89
CA GLU A 104 -13.31 4.73 10.34
C GLU A 104 -14.65 4.35 10.99
N THR A 105 -15.77 4.73 10.36
CA THR A 105 -17.11 4.40 10.85
C THR A 105 -17.37 2.90 10.82
N ALA A 106 -16.93 2.19 9.78
CA ALA A 106 -17.05 0.74 9.68
C ALA A 106 -16.31 0.03 10.83
N TYR A 107 -15.03 0.37 11.05
CA TYR A 107 -14.22 -0.26 12.10
C TYR A 107 -14.74 0.06 13.52
N VAL A 108 -15.18 1.29 13.78
CA VAL A 108 -15.75 1.67 15.08
C VAL A 108 -17.15 1.11 15.29
N GLY A 109 -17.92 0.94 14.22
CA GLY A 109 -19.25 0.32 14.23
C GLY A 109 -19.20 -1.17 14.57
N GLU A 110 -18.23 -1.90 14.00
CA GLU A 110 -18.02 -3.33 14.26
C GLU A 110 -17.63 -3.61 15.72
N LEU A 111 -16.77 -2.79 16.33
CA LEU A 111 -16.37 -2.93 17.74
C LEU A 111 -17.54 -2.79 18.73
N LYS A 112 -18.60 -2.03 18.38
CA LYS A 112 -19.80 -1.88 19.22
C LYS A 112 -20.79 -3.04 19.10
N GLY A 113 -20.68 -3.85 18.05
CA GLY A 113 -21.52 -5.03 17.83
C GLY A 113 -21.04 -6.27 18.58
N GLU A 114 -19.76 -6.33 18.96
CA GLU A 114 -19.15 -7.47 19.65
C GLU A 114 -19.25 -7.40 21.19
N GLU A 115 -19.79 -6.31 21.74
CA GLU A 115 -20.02 -6.14 23.19
C GLU A 115 -21.49 -6.37 23.63
N SER A 116 -22.37 -6.91 22.77
CA SER A 116 -23.79 -7.19 23.08
C SER A 116 -24.14 -8.67 23.22
#